data_AF-A0A4R9GNT0-F1
#
_entry.id   AF-A0A4R9GNT0-F1
#
_cell.length_a   1.000
_cell.length_b   1.000
_cell.length_c   1.000
_cell.angle_alpha   90.00
_cell.angle_beta   90.00
_cell.angle_gamma   90.00
#
_symmetry.space_group_name_H-M   'P 1'
#
loop_
_entity.id
_entity.type
_entity.pdbx_description
1 polymer ?
#
loop_
_entity_poly.entity_id
_entity_poly.type
_entity_poly.pdbx_seq_one_letter_code
_entity_poly.pdbx_strand_id
1 'polypeptide(L)'
;MMDRDQRLTEAVETYFQTGEKKDFLNEAWIWTKQICMRRFGMDEDGSSEVMLRIIQSAERCLEIYRSRKYGNFPAYFTVYVKNQILNQRKRESASRKKERILVEVKGSDLGTRETVSEMRTSEEENVRILVQKALAKLETLPCLVVKMRHRIPMNLRELKLLKEKLRRKSSGLRTYFREEEEYERSQRLRRKAVTDQLQIFFGRTYFSESSRSEKWRKRKKIWADKMAHIGEEQSFRRIAVSLSLSEHTVRKVYYDAIRTMRDRRVGKEFHLSLAA
;
A
#
# COMPACT_ATOMS: atom_id res chain seq x y z
N MET A 1 -34.88 -38.61 -7.15
CA MET A 1 -34.22 -37.31 -7.39
C MET A 1 -32.84 -37.59 -7.94
N MET A 2 -32.50 -37.13 -9.14
CA MET A 2 -31.15 -37.30 -9.67
C MET A 2 -30.12 -36.52 -8.84
N ASP A 3 -28.95 -37.11 -8.69
CA ASP A 3 -27.81 -36.48 -8.05
C ASP A 3 -27.40 -35.22 -8.85
N ARG A 4 -26.90 -34.19 -8.19
CA ARG A 4 -26.57 -32.91 -8.86
C ARG A 4 -25.43 -33.09 -9.86
N ASP A 5 -24.48 -33.95 -9.52
CA ASP A 5 -23.34 -34.29 -10.37
C ASP A 5 -23.81 -34.97 -11.67
N GLN A 6 -24.85 -35.80 -11.59
CA GLN A 6 -25.46 -36.46 -12.74
C GLN A 6 -26.14 -35.44 -13.66
N ARG A 7 -26.93 -34.51 -13.11
CA ARG A 7 -27.59 -33.46 -13.90
C ARG A 7 -26.62 -32.57 -14.68
N LEU A 8 -25.52 -32.16 -14.05
CA LEU A 8 -24.51 -31.35 -14.73
C LEU A 8 -23.80 -32.17 -15.84
N THR A 9 -23.58 -33.47 -15.61
CA THR A 9 -22.95 -34.36 -16.59
C THR A 9 -23.88 -34.61 -17.78
N GLU A 10 -25.15 -34.91 -17.54
CA GLU A 10 -26.18 -35.07 -18.57
C GLU A 10 -26.35 -33.81 -19.41
N ALA A 11 -26.39 -32.62 -18.78
CA ALA A 11 -26.49 -31.35 -19.51
C ALA A 11 -25.31 -31.10 -20.46
N VAL A 12 -24.11 -31.60 -20.12
CA VAL A 12 -22.92 -31.53 -20.98
C VAL A 12 -22.95 -32.56 -22.10
N GLU A 13 -23.44 -33.76 -21.82
CA GLU A 13 -23.64 -34.79 -22.85
C GLU A 13 -24.67 -34.34 -23.88
N THR A 14 -25.80 -33.78 -23.43
CA THR A 14 -26.81 -33.17 -24.30
C THR A 14 -26.20 -32.07 -25.15
N TYR A 15 -25.39 -31.18 -24.58
CA TYR A 15 -24.68 -30.16 -25.35
C TYR A 15 -23.81 -30.78 -26.46
N PHE A 16 -23.09 -31.87 -26.19
CA PHE A 16 -22.26 -32.51 -27.21
C PHE A 16 -23.06 -33.25 -28.28
N GLN A 17 -24.31 -33.63 -28.00
CA GLN A 17 -25.20 -34.28 -28.94
C GLN A 17 -25.99 -33.28 -29.80
N THR A 18 -26.53 -32.22 -29.19
CA THR A 18 -27.46 -31.29 -29.85
C THR A 18 -26.82 -29.95 -30.21
N GLY A 19 -25.69 -29.60 -29.59
CA GLY A 19 -25.08 -28.28 -29.69
C GLY A 19 -25.79 -27.18 -28.87
N GLU A 20 -26.88 -27.51 -28.18
CA GLU A 20 -27.65 -26.53 -27.41
C GLU A 20 -27.02 -26.25 -26.04
N LYS A 21 -26.76 -24.97 -25.75
CA LYS A 21 -26.09 -24.54 -24.51
C LYS A 21 -27.02 -24.31 -23.33
N LYS A 22 -28.33 -24.28 -23.56
CA LYS A 22 -29.31 -23.77 -22.59
C LYS A 22 -29.30 -24.58 -21.30
N ASP A 23 -29.33 -25.90 -21.42
CA ASP A 23 -29.39 -26.81 -20.27
C ASP A 23 -28.07 -26.81 -19.49
N PHE A 24 -26.93 -26.80 -20.22
CA PHE A 24 -25.62 -26.64 -19.62
C PHE A 24 -25.52 -25.34 -18.81
N LEU A 25 -25.93 -24.20 -19.37
CA LEU A 25 -25.83 -22.91 -18.70
C LEU A 25 -26.72 -22.83 -17.45
N ASN A 26 -27.91 -23.44 -17.49
CA ASN A 26 -28.80 -23.51 -16.33
C ASN A 26 -28.18 -24.30 -15.18
N GLU A 27 -27.64 -25.50 -15.45
CA GLU A 27 -26.99 -26.32 -14.42
C GLU A 27 -25.66 -25.69 -13.95
N ALA A 28 -24.89 -25.11 -14.88
CA ALA A 28 -23.68 -24.36 -14.57
C ALA A 28 -23.94 -23.16 -13.65
N TRP A 29 -25.07 -22.47 -13.79
CA TRP A 29 -25.48 -21.37 -12.91
C TRP A 29 -25.69 -21.85 -11.48
N ILE A 30 -26.49 -22.90 -11.31
CA ILE A 30 -26.80 -23.47 -9.99
C ILE A 30 -25.50 -23.91 -9.30
N TRP A 31 -24.63 -24.59 -10.06
CA TRP A 31 -23.34 -25.07 -9.58
C TRP A 31 -22.40 -23.92 -9.18
N THR A 32 -22.28 -22.92 -10.04
CA THR A 32 -21.42 -21.75 -9.82
C THR A 32 -21.89 -20.92 -8.63
N LYS A 33 -23.21 -20.67 -8.52
CA LYS A 33 -23.81 -19.94 -7.40
C LYS A 33 -23.51 -20.63 -6.07
N GLN A 34 -23.63 -21.96 -6.03
CA GLN A 34 -23.31 -22.73 -4.83
C GLN A 34 -21.82 -22.60 -4.44
N ILE A 35 -20.90 -22.71 -5.41
CA ILE A 35 -19.46 -22.55 -5.15
C ILE A 35 -19.16 -21.13 -4.64
N CYS A 36 -19.65 -20.10 -5.35
CA CYS A 36 -19.37 -18.71 -5.02
C CYS A 36 -19.89 -18.33 -3.62
N MET A 37 -21.14 -18.66 -3.32
CA MET A 37 -21.77 -18.29 -2.05
C MET A 37 -21.28 -19.16 -0.88
N ARG A 38 -21.28 -20.50 -1.01
CA ARG A 38 -20.97 -21.39 0.12
C ARG A 38 -19.48 -21.53 0.39
N ARG A 39 -18.65 -21.60 -0.66
CA ARG A 39 -17.21 -21.89 -0.51
C ARG A 39 -16.35 -20.63 -0.47
N PHE A 40 -16.76 -19.57 -1.17
CA PHE A 40 -15.96 -18.34 -1.30
C PHE A 40 -16.58 -17.11 -0.62
N GLY A 41 -17.79 -17.22 -0.07
CA GLY A 41 -18.47 -16.14 0.66
C GLY A 41 -18.70 -14.90 -0.21
N MET A 42 -18.93 -15.09 -1.51
CA MET A 42 -19.18 -13.99 -2.45
C MET A 42 -20.63 -13.51 -2.33
N ASP A 43 -20.82 -12.22 -2.59
CA ASP A 43 -22.12 -11.58 -2.75
C ASP A 43 -22.79 -11.97 -4.07
N GLU A 44 -24.08 -11.64 -4.20
CA GLU A 44 -24.87 -12.01 -5.38
C GLU A 44 -24.32 -11.35 -6.66
N ASP A 45 -23.88 -10.10 -6.57
CA ASP A 45 -23.23 -9.38 -7.67
C ASP A 45 -21.94 -10.05 -8.11
N GLY A 46 -21.04 -10.38 -7.17
CA GLY A 46 -19.81 -11.10 -7.48
C GLY A 46 -20.06 -12.47 -8.09
N SER A 47 -21.07 -13.20 -7.60
CA SER A 47 -21.45 -14.50 -8.16
C SER A 47 -22.01 -14.38 -9.60
N SER A 48 -22.74 -13.30 -9.87
CA SER A 48 -23.30 -13.01 -11.20
C SER A 48 -22.20 -12.65 -12.20
N GLU A 49 -21.19 -11.88 -11.78
CA GLU A 49 -20.04 -11.56 -12.64
C GLU A 49 -19.23 -12.82 -13.01
N VAL A 50 -19.01 -13.73 -12.06
CA VAL A 50 -18.35 -15.02 -12.33
C VAL A 50 -19.15 -15.81 -13.37
N MET A 51 -20.49 -15.86 -13.23
CA MET A 51 -21.32 -16.56 -14.21
C MET A 51 -21.25 -15.93 -15.59
N LEU A 52 -21.31 -14.59 -15.71
CA LEU A 52 -21.22 -13.92 -17.01
C LEU A 52 -19.95 -14.33 -17.76
N ARG A 53 -18.83 -14.47 -17.04
CA ARG A 53 -17.58 -14.96 -17.63
C ARG A 53 -17.65 -16.42 -18.03
N ILE A 54 -18.36 -17.26 -17.28
CA ILE A 54 -18.59 -18.66 -17.65
C ILE A 54 -19.44 -18.73 -18.92
N ILE A 55 -20.51 -17.94 -19.02
CA ILE A 55 -21.35 -17.86 -20.23
C ILE A 55 -20.50 -17.47 -21.44
N GLN A 56 -19.67 -16.42 -21.30
CA GLN A 56 -18.76 -15.97 -22.36
C GLN A 56 -17.67 -16.98 -22.73
N SER A 57 -17.32 -17.90 -21.82
CA SER A 57 -16.26 -18.89 -22.02
C SER A 57 -16.77 -20.33 -22.04
N ALA A 58 -18.08 -20.52 -22.22
CA ALA A 58 -18.74 -21.82 -22.10
C ALA A 58 -18.20 -22.82 -23.13
N GLU A 59 -18.11 -22.41 -24.40
CA GLU A 59 -17.57 -23.25 -25.48
C GLU A 59 -16.14 -23.68 -25.18
N ARG A 60 -15.27 -22.71 -24.84
CA ARG A 60 -13.88 -22.96 -24.48
C ARG A 60 -13.76 -23.89 -23.28
N CYS A 61 -14.62 -23.75 -22.28
CA CYS A 61 -14.65 -24.64 -21.12
C CYS A 61 -14.95 -26.10 -21.53
N LEU A 62 -15.93 -26.29 -22.42
CA LEU A 62 -16.36 -27.61 -22.92
C LEU A 62 -15.33 -28.21 -23.89
N GLU A 63 -14.68 -27.39 -24.72
CA GLU A 63 -13.57 -27.80 -25.57
C GLU A 63 -12.35 -28.25 -24.76
N ILE A 64 -11.98 -27.51 -23.72
CA ILE A 64 -10.87 -27.91 -22.82
C ILE A 64 -11.22 -29.23 -22.14
N TYR A 65 -12.47 -29.41 -21.72
CA TYR A 65 -12.94 -30.66 -21.13
C TYR A 65 -12.72 -31.86 -22.07
N ARG A 66 -13.20 -31.72 -23.31
CA ARG A 66 -13.15 -32.76 -24.33
C ARG A 66 -11.72 -33.04 -24.83
N SER A 67 -10.94 -31.99 -25.11
CA SER A 67 -9.57 -32.11 -25.63
C SER A 67 -8.61 -32.75 -24.64
N ARG A 68 -8.77 -32.47 -23.34
CA ARG A 68 -7.94 -33.06 -22.29
C ARG A 68 -8.47 -34.39 -21.74
N LYS A 69 -9.58 -34.89 -22.28
CA LYS A 69 -10.19 -36.18 -21.92
C LYS A 69 -10.40 -36.34 -20.40
N TYR A 70 -10.89 -35.30 -19.73
CA TYR A 70 -11.23 -35.42 -18.30
C TYR A 70 -12.41 -36.37 -18.12
N GLY A 71 -12.34 -37.27 -17.13
CA GLY A 71 -13.39 -38.28 -16.90
C GLY A 71 -14.52 -37.84 -15.95
N ASN A 72 -14.37 -36.72 -15.24
CA ASN A 72 -15.37 -36.21 -14.31
C ASN A 72 -15.60 -34.71 -14.57
N PHE A 73 -16.70 -34.39 -15.25
CA PHE A 73 -17.04 -33.02 -15.59
C PHE A 73 -17.31 -32.14 -14.34
N PRO A 74 -18.13 -32.55 -13.35
CA PRO A 74 -18.34 -31.77 -12.14
C PRO A 74 -17.05 -31.36 -11.40
N ALA A 75 -16.09 -32.27 -11.28
CA ALA A 75 -14.80 -32.00 -10.64
C ALA A 75 -13.97 -31.00 -11.47
N TYR A 76 -13.88 -31.21 -12.78
CA TYR A 76 -13.23 -30.28 -13.71
C TYR A 76 -13.87 -28.88 -13.63
N PHE A 77 -15.20 -28.81 -13.70
CA PHE A 77 -15.95 -27.57 -13.70
C PHE A 77 -15.79 -26.81 -12.38
N THR A 78 -15.74 -27.52 -11.25
CA THR A 78 -15.44 -26.92 -9.94
C THR A 78 -14.07 -26.24 -9.92
N VAL A 79 -13.05 -26.86 -10.52
CA VAL A 79 -11.70 -26.25 -10.63
C VAL A 79 -11.72 -25.06 -11.60
N TYR A 80 -12.46 -25.17 -12.70
CA TYR A 80 -12.62 -24.09 -13.67
C TYR A 80 -13.25 -22.84 -13.02
N VAL A 81 -14.37 -23.02 -12.32
CA VAL A 81 -15.07 -21.96 -11.57
C VAL A 81 -14.14 -21.34 -10.52
N LYS A 82 -13.43 -22.17 -9.73
CA LYS A 82 -12.44 -21.69 -8.75
C LYS A 82 -11.39 -20.79 -9.39
N ASN A 83 -10.86 -21.18 -10.55
CA ASN A 83 -9.85 -20.37 -11.25
C ASN A 83 -10.43 -19.05 -11.75
N GLN A 84 -11.68 -19.03 -12.22
CA GLN A 84 -12.36 -17.78 -12.61
C GLN A 84 -12.52 -16.82 -11.41
N ILE A 85 -12.92 -17.34 -10.25
CA ILE A 85 -13.04 -16.57 -9.00
C ILE A 85 -11.69 -15.97 -8.59
N LEU A 86 -10.62 -16.78 -8.60
CA LEU A 86 -9.29 -16.31 -8.23
C LEU A 86 -8.77 -15.24 -9.21
N ASN A 87 -9.01 -15.43 -10.51
CA ASN A 87 -8.67 -14.44 -11.53
C ASN A 87 -9.46 -13.14 -11.35
N GLN A 88 -10.73 -13.22 -10.97
CA GLN A 88 -11.53 -12.04 -10.64
C GLN A 88 -10.97 -11.30 -9.44
N ARG A 89 -10.68 -11.98 -8.33
CA ARG A 89 -10.06 -11.35 -7.15
C ARG A 89 -8.72 -10.69 -7.47
N LYS A 90 -7.93 -11.31 -8.35
CA LYS A 90 -6.66 -10.74 -8.81
C LYS A 90 -6.86 -9.47 -9.64
N ARG A 91 -7.88 -9.46 -10.52
CA ARG A 91 -8.27 -8.27 -11.30
C ARG A 91 -8.81 -7.16 -10.39
N GLU A 92 -9.72 -7.46 -9.47
CA GLU A 92 -10.24 -6.49 -8.51
C GLU A 92 -9.12 -5.90 -7.65
N SER A 93 -8.16 -6.72 -7.21
CA SER A 93 -7.00 -6.24 -6.46
C SER A 93 -6.12 -5.31 -7.30
N ALA A 94 -5.91 -5.63 -8.59
CA ALA A 94 -5.18 -4.78 -9.52
C ALA A 94 -5.94 -3.49 -9.87
N SER A 95 -7.25 -3.56 -10.07
CA SER A 95 -8.12 -2.41 -10.31
C SER A 95 -8.20 -1.51 -9.10
N ARG A 96 -8.33 -2.04 -7.87
CA ARG A 96 -8.25 -1.25 -6.63
C ARG A 96 -6.89 -0.58 -6.46
N LYS A 97 -5.80 -1.23 -6.91
CA LYS A 97 -4.47 -0.61 -6.95
C LYS A 97 -4.42 0.53 -7.98
N LYS A 98 -4.99 0.34 -9.16
CA LYS A 98 -5.09 1.37 -10.20
C LYS A 98 -6.04 2.51 -9.83
N GLU A 99 -7.16 2.23 -9.18
CA GLU A 99 -8.10 3.24 -8.67
C GLU A 99 -7.52 4.02 -7.51
N ARG A 100 -6.72 3.42 -6.62
CA ARG A 100 -5.95 4.18 -5.64
C ARG A 100 -5.01 5.17 -6.33
N ILE A 101 -4.34 4.74 -7.39
CA ILE A 101 -3.51 5.62 -8.22
C ILE A 101 -4.38 6.69 -8.93
N LEU A 102 -5.55 6.32 -9.44
CA LEU A 102 -6.43 7.23 -10.20
C LEU A 102 -7.18 8.25 -9.32
N VAL A 103 -7.50 7.89 -8.07
CA VAL A 103 -8.08 8.79 -7.07
C VAL A 103 -7.02 9.76 -6.53
N GLU A 104 -5.76 9.33 -6.43
CA GLU A 104 -4.63 10.26 -6.22
C GLU A 104 -4.45 11.21 -7.42
N VAL A 105 -4.72 10.76 -8.64
CA VAL A 105 -4.58 11.56 -9.87
C VAL A 105 -5.76 12.54 -10.07
N LYS A 106 -7.01 12.17 -9.76
CA LYS A 106 -8.18 13.08 -9.87
C LYS A 106 -8.17 14.25 -8.86
N GLY A 107 -7.31 14.20 -7.85
CA GLY A 107 -7.09 15.32 -6.90
C GLY A 107 -6.04 16.34 -7.35
N SER A 108 -5.35 16.10 -8.46
CA SER A 108 -4.35 17.01 -9.02
C SER A 108 -4.61 17.22 -10.50
N ASP A 109 -4.96 18.44 -10.88
CA ASP A 109 -5.21 18.86 -12.26
C ASP A 109 -4.19 18.24 -13.24
N LEU A 110 -4.74 17.45 -14.17
CA LEU A 110 -4.02 16.71 -15.20
C LEU A 110 -3.62 17.67 -16.32
N GLY A 111 -2.32 17.87 -16.49
CA GLY A 111 -1.77 18.55 -17.67
C GLY A 111 -0.25 18.62 -17.73
N THR A 112 0.48 18.36 -16.64
CA THR A 112 1.91 18.70 -16.58
C THR A 112 2.82 17.63 -15.97
N ARG A 113 2.32 16.42 -15.69
CA ARG A 113 3.03 15.52 -14.74
C ARG A 113 3.93 14.47 -15.36
N GLU A 114 3.79 14.10 -16.64
CA GLU A 114 4.68 13.10 -17.24
C GLU A 114 6.11 13.64 -17.40
N THR A 115 6.29 14.92 -17.72
CA THR A 115 7.62 15.56 -17.77
C THR A 115 8.15 15.96 -16.39
N VAL A 116 7.29 16.33 -15.44
CA VAL A 116 7.69 16.76 -14.09
C VAL A 116 8.02 15.57 -13.18
N SER A 117 7.45 14.38 -13.40
CA SER A 117 7.71 13.22 -12.54
C SER A 117 9.09 12.61 -12.76
N GLU A 118 9.58 12.57 -13.99
CA GLU A 118 10.91 12.03 -14.30
C GLU A 118 12.05 12.98 -13.86
N MET A 119 11.83 14.31 -13.96
CA MET A 119 12.75 15.30 -13.40
C MET A 119 12.78 15.27 -11.86
N ARG A 120 11.62 15.13 -11.20
CA ARG A 120 11.56 15.06 -9.72
C ARG A 120 12.23 13.82 -9.15
N THR A 121 12.12 12.65 -9.79
CA THR A 121 12.79 11.45 -9.30
C THR A 121 14.31 11.56 -9.43
N SER A 122 14.81 12.20 -10.50
CA SER A 122 16.24 12.47 -10.68
C SER A 122 16.79 13.46 -9.64
N GLU A 123 16.06 14.56 -9.39
CA GLU A 123 16.43 15.54 -8.37
C GLU A 123 16.40 14.95 -6.95
N GLU A 124 15.38 14.17 -6.60
CA GLU A 124 15.30 13.48 -5.31
C GLU A 124 16.43 12.47 -5.11
N GLU A 125 16.81 11.74 -6.17
CA GLU A 125 17.91 10.78 -6.14
C GLU A 125 19.27 11.49 -6.00
N ASN A 126 19.46 12.61 -6.70
CA ASN A 126 20.62 13.48 -6.54
C ASN A 126 20.71 14.07 -5.12
N VAL A 127 19.59 14.53 -4.56
CA VAL A 127 19.53 15.02 -3.17
C VAL A 127 19.85 13.90 -2.18
N ARG A 128 19.36 12.67 -2.41
CA ARG A 128 19.71 11.50 -1.57
C ARG A 128 21.19 11.18 -1.63
N ILE A 129 21.80 11.18 -2.82
CA ILE A 129 23.23 10.94 -3.01
C ILE A 129 24.05 12.03 -2.31
N LEU A 130 23.65 13.30 -2.43
CA LEU A 130 24.30 14.43 -1.76
C LEU A 130 24.18 14.33 -0.23
N VAL A 131 23.01 13.95 0.28
CA VAL A 131 22.80 13.70 1.72
C VAL A 131 23.67 12.54 2.19
N GLN A 132 23.75 11.44 1.46
CA GLN A 132 24.62 10.32 1.82
C GLN A 132 26.11 10.70 1.80
N LYS A 133 26.56 11.46 0.80
CA LYS A 133 27.93 11.99 0.72
C LYS A 133 28.25 12.94 1.88
N ALA A 134 27.30 13.78 2.29
CA ALA A 134 27.46 14.69 3.43
C ALA A 134 27.51 13.92 4.76
N LEU A 135 26.63 12.92 4.93
CA LEU A 135 26.58 12.06 6.13
C LEU A 135 27.81 11.17 6.25
N ALA A 136 28.39 10.70 5.15
CA ALA A 136 29.61 9.88 5.15
C ALA A 136 30.84 10.62 5.68
N LYS A 137 30.83 11.96 5.66
CA LYS A 137 31.92 12.82 6.17
C LYS A 137 31.74 13.22 7.65
N LEU A 138 30.65 12.81 8.28
CA LEU A 138 30.41 13.04 9.71
C LEU A 138 30.99 11.89 10.54
N GLU A 139 31.28 12.18 11.81
CA GLU A 139 31.59 11.14 12.79
C GLU A 139 30.41 10.17 12.95
N THR A 140 30.71 8.95 13.40
CA THR A 140 29.75 7.83 13.44
C THR A 140 28.55 8.09 14.36
N LEU A 141 28.75 8.77 15.49
CA LEU A 141 27.68 9.09 16.45
C LEU A 141 26.75 10.21 15.95
N PRO A 142 27.25 11.38 15.49
CA PRO A 142 26.42 12.39 14.81
C PRO A 142 25.65 11.83 13.61
N CYS A 143 26.30 11.01 12.78
CA CYS A 143 25.65 10.35 11.64
C CYS A 143 24.50 9.45 12.09
N LEU A 144 24.72 8.61 13.10
CA LEU A 144 23.70 7.73 13.67
C LEU A 144 22.49 8.53 14.21
N VAL A 145 22.73 9.62 14.96
CA VAL A 145 21.65 10.45 15.51
C VAL A 145 20.81 11.09 14.41
N VAL A 146 21.44 11.63 13.36
CA VAL A 146 20.73 12.23 12.22
C VAL A 146 19.93 11.18 11.45
N LYS A 147 20.52 9.99 11.22
CA LYS A 147 19.84 8.91 10.50
C LYS A 147 18.68 8.30 11.30
N MET A 148 18.81 8.17 12.62
CA MET A 148 17.70 7.76 13.49
C MET A 148 16.59 8.82 13.50
N ARG A 149 16.94 10.10 13.59
CA ARG A 149 15.97 11.21 13.55
C ARG A 149 15.17 11.18 12.25
N HIS A 150 15.84 11.08 11.10
CA HIS A 150 15.22 11.18 9.77
C HIS A 150 14.86 9.83 9.12
N ARG A 151 15.00 8.72 9.85
CA ARG A 151 14.75 7.34 9.37
C ARG A 151 15.49 6.99 8.08
N ILE A 152 16.72 7.48 7.97
CA ILE A 152 17.60 7.18 6.84
C ILE A 152 18.24 5.79 7.07
N PRO A 153 18.37 4.95 6.04
CA PRO A 153 19.05 3.66 6.15
C PRO A 153 20.46 3.78 6.77
N MET A 154 20.70 2.95 7.78
CA MET A 154 21.97 2.91 8.50
C MET A 154 22.99 2.01 7.79
N ASN A 155 24.26 2.43 7.85
CA ASN A 155 25.39 1.65 7.40
C ASN A 155 25.78 0.59 8.43
N LEU A 156 26.54 -0.43 8.02
CA LEU A 156 27.01 -1.50 8.92
C LEU A 156 27.78 -1.01 10.14
N ARG A 157 28.57 0.08 10.01
CA ARG A 157 29.31 0.68 11.13
C ARG A 157 28.38 1.30 12.17
N GLU A 158 27.34 1.97 11.71
CA GLU A 158 26.32 2.62 12.55
C GLU A 158 25.45 1.56 13.24
N LEU A 159 25.09 0.48 12.53
CA LEU A 159 24.38 -0.67 13.11
C LEU A 159 25.19 -1.38 14.19
N LYS A 160 26.52 -1.51 14.03
CA LYS A 160 27.39 -2.06 15.07
C LYS A 160 27.39 -1.16 16.31
N LEU A 161 27.51 0.16 16.14
CA LEU A 161 27.47 1.13 17.23
C LEU A 161 26.11 1.10 17.95
N LEU A 162 25.01 1.07 17.20
CA LEU A 162 23.66 0.95 17.74
C LEU A 162 23.50 -0.37 18.53
N LYS A 163 23.95 -1.50 17.96
CA LYS A 163 23.91 -2.81 18.63
C LYS A 163 24.71 -2.79 19.95
N GLU A 164 25.87 -2.15 19.98
CA GLU A 164 26.66 -2.03 21.20
C GLU A 164 25.95 -1.20 22.28
N LYS A 165 25.33 -0.08 21.89
CA LYS A 165 24.56 0.79 22.79
C LYS A 165 23.30 0.09 23.32
N LEU A 166 22.58 -0.65 22.47
CA LEU A 166 21.41 -1.43 22.85
C LEU A 166 21.77 -2.63 23.76
N ARG A 167 22.93 -3.27 23.54
CA ARG A 167 23.41 -4.37 24.41
C ARG A 167 23.56 -3.94 25.86
N ARG A 168 23.99 -2.69 26.10
CA ARG A 168 24.10 -2.12 27.46
C ARG A 168 22.74 -1.99 28.17
N LYS A 169 21.65 -2.04 27.41
CA LYS A 169 20.27 -1.88 27.88
C LYS A 169 19.47 -3.19 27.84
N SER A 170 20.15 -4.33 27.70
CA SER A 170 19.57 -5.67 27.55
C SER A 170 18.50 -5.83 26.45
N SER A 171 18.43 -4.87 25.52
CA SER A 171 17.52 -4.93 24.37
C SER A 171 18.26 -5.43 23.13
N GLY A 172 17.62 -6.34 22.41
CA GLY A 172 18.14 -6.85 21.15
C GLY A 172 17.91 -5.84 20.01
N LEU A 173 18.75 -5.89 18.99
CA LEU A 173 18.53 -5.09 17.77
C LEU A 173 17.17 -5.41 17.12
N ARG A 174 16.74 -6.67 17.19
CA ARG A 174 15.42 -7.11 16.70
C ARG A 174 14.25 -6.56 17.51
N THR A 175 14.40 -6.45 18.83
CA THR A 175 13.33 -5.91 19.69
C THR A 175 13.18 -4.40 19.46
N TYR A 176 14.30 -3.69 19.27
CA TYR A 176 14.27 -2.27 18.89
C TYR A 176 13.48 -2.03 17.60
N PHE A 177 13.79 -2.73 16.50
CA PHE A 177 13.06 -2.56 15.25
C PHE A 177 11.58 -2.96 15.35
N ARG A 178 11.25 -3.99 16.16
CA ARG A 178 9.86 -4.36 16.41
C ARG A 178 9.08 -3.25 17.14
N GLU A 179 9.67 -2.67 18.17
CA GLU A 179 9.08 -1.53 18.90
C GLU A 179 8.94 -0.28 18.01
N GLU A 180 9.85 -0.10 17.04
CA GLU A 180 9.72 0.95 16.04
C GLU A 180 8.49 0.72 15.14
N GLU A 181 8.36 -0.48 14.57
CA GLU A 181 7.22 -0.84 13.72
C GLU A 181 5.88 -0.74 14.44
N GLU A 182 5.82 -1.18 15.71
CA GLU A 182 4.62 -1.09 16.54
C GLU A 182 4.25 0.37 16.84
N TYR A 183 5.25 1.21 17.11
CA TYR A 183 5.02 2.64 17.29
C TYR A 183 4.54 3.29 15.99
N GLU A 184 5.15 2.96 14.86
CA GLU A 184 4.69 3.45 13.55
C GLU A 184 3.24 3.06 13.29
N ARG A 185 2.91 1.79 13.52
CA ARG A 185 1.55 1.29 13.37
C ARG A 185 0.58 2.07 14.27
N SER A 186 0.95 2.30 15.52
CA SER A 186 0.16 3.05 16.49
C SER A 186 -0.03 4.51 16.08
N GLN A 187 1.02 5.18 15.59
CA GLN A 187 0.94 6.55 15.07
C GLN A 187 0.09 6.64 13.80
N ARG A 188 0.23 5.68 12.88
CA ARG A 188 -0.61 5.60 11.67
C ARG A 188 -2.09 5.41 12.04
N LEU A 189 -2.39 4.54 13.01
CA LEU A 189 -3.75 4.33 13.50
C LEU A 189 -4.31 5.56 14.20
N ARG A 190 -3.52 6.24 15.04
CA ARG A 190 -3.94 7.49 15.69
C ARG A 190 -4.21 8.60 14.68
N ARG A 191 -3.37 8.73 13.65
CA ARG A 191 -3.60 9.67 12.53
C ARG A 191 -4.88 9.34 11.80
N LYS A 192 -5.08 8.07 11.47
CA LYS A 192 -6.29 7.60 10.80
C LYS A 192 -7.53 7.93 11.63
N ALA A 193 -7.49 7.68 12.94
CA ALA A 193 -8.59 8.03 13.83
C ALA A 193 -8.88 9.54 13.85
N VAL A 194 -7.84 10.39 13.89
CA VAL A 194 -8.02 11.85 13.84
C VAL A 194 -8.52 12.32 12.47
N THR A 195 -8.02 11.75 11.37
CA THR A 195 -8.52 12.07 10.02
C THR A 195 -9.98 11.66 9.85
N ASP A 196 -10.37 10.50 10.38
CA ASP A 196 -11.73 9.97 10.30
C ASP A 196 -12.69 10.83 11.14
N GLN A 197 -12.29 11.20 12.36
CA GLN A 197 -13.05 12.15 13.20
C GLN A 197 -13.21 13.50 12.49
N LEU A 198 -12.12 14.04 11.93
CA LEU A 198 -12.18 15.27 11.16
C LEU A 198 -13.09 15.14 9.95
N GLN A 199 -13.07 14.01 9.23
CA GLN A 199 -13.95 13.78 8.09
C GLN A 199 -15.43 13.75 8.51
N ILE A 200 -15.76 13.18 9.66
CA ILE A 200 -17.12 13.22 10.23
C ILE A 200 -17.52 14.66 10.59
N PHE A 201 -16.63 15.42 11.25
CA PHE A 201 -16.87 16.84 11.55
C PHE A 201 -17.06 17.65 10.26
N PHE A 202 -16.21 17.42 9.25
CA PHE A 202 -16.29 18.09 7.96
C PHE A 202 -17.59 17.76 7.24
N GLY A 203 -18.00 16.49 7.22
CA GLY A 203 -19.27 16.05 6.65
C GLY A 203 -20.47 16.76 7.29
N ARG A 204 -20.46 16.93 8.62
CA ARG A 204 -21.53 17.67 9.34
C ARG A 204 -21.55 19.16 9.02
N THR A 205 -20.38 19.80 8.91
CA THR A 205 -20.29 21.25 8.61
C THR A 205 -20.50 21.61 7.14
N TYR A 206 -20.34 20.66 6.22
CA TYR A 206 -20.50 20.91 4.78
C TYR A 206 -21.94 21.26 4.40
N PHE A 207 -22.92 20.84 5.21
CA PHE A 207 -24.34 21.11 4.99
C PHE A 207 -24.80 22.49 5.51
N SER A 208 -23.96 23.25 6.22
CA SER A 208 -24.42 24.43 6.97
C SER A 208 -24.13 25.79 6.32
N GLU A 209 -23.15 25.94 5.40
CA GLU A 209 -22.86 27.24 4.74
C GLU A 209 -21.79 27.16 3.63
N SER A 210 -22.12 27.65 2.43
CA SER A 210 -21.27 27.56 1.23
C SER A 210 -19.97 28.40 1.30
N SER A 211 -19.98 29.62 1.85
CA SER A 211 -18.78 30.49 1.87
C SER A 211 -17.72 30.07 2.91
N ARG A 212 -18.13 29.39 3.99
CA ARG A 212 -17.21 28.81 4.98
C ARG A 212 -16.50 27.57 4.42
N SER A 213 -17.11 26.85 3.48
CA SER A 213 -16.60 25.59 2.90
C SER A 213 -15.21 25.72 2.26
N GLU A 214 -14.93 26.81 1.54
CA GLU A 214 -13.61 27.02 0.91
C GLU A 214 -12.50 27.31 1.92
N LYS A 215 -12.77 28.16 2.92
CA LYS A 215 -11.83 28.43 4.02
C LYS A 215 -11.51 27.13 4.77
N TRP A 216 -12.49 26.27 4.95
CA TRP A 216 -12.32 24.96 5.57
C TRP A 216 -11.56 23.97 4.69
N ARG A 217 -11.76 23.97 3.37
CA ARG A 217 -10.97 23.15 2.43
C ARG A 217 -9.49 23.51 2.45
N LYS A 218 -9.17 24.81 2.47
CA LYS A 218 -7.79 25.31 2.62
C LYS A 218 -7.17 24.88 3.95
N ARG A 219 -7.91 24.99 5.06
CA ARG A 219 -7.46 24.52 6.39
C ARG A 219 -7.26 23.01 6.44
N LYS A 220 -8.14 22.22 5.82
CA LYS A 220 -8.00 20.76 5.71
C LYS A 220 -6.73 20.38 4.95
N LYS A 221 -6.43 21.06 3.84
CA LYS A 221 -5.19 20.85 3.06
C LYS A 221 -3.95 21.19 3.90
N ILE A 222 -3.90 22.39 4.50
CA ILE A 222 -2.79 22.81 5.37
C ILE A 222 -2.59 21.83 6.54
N TRP A 223 -3.68 21.35 7.14
CA TRP A 223 -3.60 20.39 8.23
C TRP A 223 -3.09 19.02 7.75
N ALA A 224 -3.57 18.54 6.60
CA ALA A 224 -3.08 17.31 5.98
C ALA A 224 -1.59 17.40 5.66
N ASP A 225 -1.13 18.53 5.11
CA ASP A 225 0.28 18.79 4.79
C ASP A 225 1.14 18.82 6.07
N LYS A 226 0.67 19.48 7.13
CA LYS A 226 1.33 19.48 8.45
C LYS A 226 1.42 18.07 9.04
N MET A 227 0.35 17.28 8.94
CA MET A 227 0.31 15.92 9.50
C MET A 227 1.15 14.92 8.70
N ALA A 228 1.32 15.14 7.39
CA ALA A 228 2.24 14.36 6.58
C ALA A 228 3.68 14.47 7.11
N HIS A 229 4.12 15.69 7.44
CA HIS A 229 5.50 15.98 7.88
C HIS A 229 5.79 15.57 9.33
N ILE A 230 4.79 15.56 10.21
CA ILE A 230 4.95 15.20 11.64
C ILE A 230 5.31 13.70 11.82
N GLY A 231 5.32 12.90 10.75
CA GLY A 231 5.57 11.45 10.80
C GLY A 231 6.96 10.98 10.42
N GLU A 232 7.76 11.82 9.80
CA GLU A 232 9.06 11.39 9.29
C GLU A 232 10.08 11.34 10.42
N GLU A 233 9.99 12.26 11.38
CA GLU A 233 11.08 12.43 12.34
C GLU A 233 10.86 11.76 13.73
N GLN A 234 11.82 10.95 14.20
CA GLN A 234 11.79 10.31 15.53
C GLN A 234 12.10 11.26 16.68
N SER A 235 11.32 11.30 17.75
CA SER A 235 11.54 12.27 18.84
C SER A 235 12.92 12.14 19.50
N PHE A 236 13.55 13.28 19.85
CA PHE A 236 14.86 13.29 20.52
C PHE A 236 14.87 12.48 21.81
N ARG A 237 13.76 12.50 22.56
CA ARG A 237 13.58 11.68 23.76
C ARG A 237 13.69 10.18 23.47
N ARG A 238 13.12 9.69 22.36
CA ARG A 238 13.23 8.28 21.99
C ARG A 238 14.65 7.92 21.56
N ILE A 239 15.29 8.76 20.74
CA ILE A 239 16.69 8.55 20.33
C ILE A 239 17.62 8.52 21.56
N ALA A 240 17.41 9.43 22.51
CA ALA A 240 18.12 9.48 23.77
C ALA A 240 17.95 8.19 24.59
N VAL A 241 16.71 7.70 24.70
CA VAL A 241 16.38 6.43 25.36
C VAL A 241 17.00 5.22 24.64
N SER A 242 17.11 5.24 23.32
CA SER A 242 17.72 4.15 22.52
C SER A 242 19.25 4.13 22.61
N LEU A 243 19.88 5.31 22.67
CA LEU A 243 21.34 5.45 22.73
C LEU A 243 21.89 5.49 24.16
N SER A 244 21.02 5.47 25.17
CA SER A 244 21.37 5.67 26.58
C SER A 244 22.12 6.99 26.80
N LEU A 245 21.66 8.05 26.16
CA LEU A 245 22.19 9.41 26.26
C LEU A 245 21.13 10.35 26.86
N SER A 246 21.56 11.51 27.35
CA SER A 246 20.62 12.57 27.73
C SER A 246 19.99 13.19 26.48
N GLU A 247 18.74 13.65 26.59
CA GLU A 247 18.07 14.36 25.49
C GLU A 247 18.85 15.59 25.05
N HIS A 248 19.44 16.32 25.99
CA HIS A 248 20.26 17.49 25.71
C HIS A 248 21.49 17.12 24.87
N THR A 249 22.18 16.02 25.21
CA THR A 249 23.34 15.55 24.46
C THR A 249 22.95 15.20 23.03
N VAL A 250 21.86 14.47 22.83
CA VAL A 250 21.36 14.10 21.50
C VAL A 250 20.99 15.33 20.68
N ARG A 251 20.32 16.31 21.30
CA ARG A 251 19.94 17.56 20.65
C ARG A 251 21.15 18.40 20.24
N LYS A 252 22.15 18.49 21.10
CA LYS A 252 23.42 19.18 20.82
C LYS A 252 24.15 18.52 19.66
N VAL A 253 24.35 17.20 19.73
CA VAL A 253 24.98 16.40 18.66
C VAL A 253 24.23 16.54 17.34
N TYR A 254 22.90 16.56 17.36
CA TYR A 254 22.08 16.75 16.17
C TYR A 254 22.25 18.13 15.53
N TYR A 255 22.17 19.20 16.33
CA TYR A 255 22.31 20.56 15.79
C TYR A 255 23.75 20.86 15.36
N ASP A 256 24.75 20.33 16.06
CA ASP A 256 26.15 20.42 15.65
C ASP A 256 26.38 19.66 14.33
N ALA A 257 25.75 18.49 14.15
CA ALA A 257 25.77 17.76 12.88
C ALA A 257 25.10 18.53 11.73
N ILE A 258 23.97 19.18 11.99
CA ILE A 258 23.28 20.00 10.98
C ILE A 258 24.11 21.24 10.64
N ARG A 259 24.69 21.90 11.63
CA ARG A 259 25.54 23.07 11.44
C ARG A 259 26.76 22.72 10.61
N THR A 260 27.47 21.65 10.95
CA THR A 260 28.61 21.17 10.17
C THR A 260 28.24 20.75 8.76
N MET A 261 27.06 20.15 8.54
CA MET A 261 26.55 19.87 7.19
C MET A 261 26.21 21.15 6.42
N ARG A 262 25.64 22.16 7.08
CA ARG A 262 25.30 23.45 6.48
C ARG A 262 26.56 24.23 6.09
N ASP A 263 27.51 24.37 7.01
CA ASP A 263 28.78 25.08 6.79
C ASP A 263 29.59 24.42 5.66
N ARG A 264 29.50 23.09 5.51
CA ARG A 264 30.14 22.34 4.41
C ARG A 264 29.41 22.49 3.07
N ARG A 265 28.09 22.69 3.05
CA ARG A 265 27.31 22.98 1.84
C ARG A 265 27.52 24.41 1.35
N VAL A 266 27.85 25.35 2.24
CA VAL A 266 28.24 26.72 1.86
C VAL A 266 29.62 26.74 1.18
N GLY A 267 30.46 25.72 1.40
CA GLY A 267 31.83 25.67 0.87
C GLY A 267 31.98 25.22 -0.59
N LYS A 268 31.05 24.45 -1.16
CA LYS A 268 31.09 23.98 -2.56
C LYS A 268 29.67 23.67 -3.04
N GLU A 269 29.25 24.36 -4.10
CA GLU A 269 28.01 24.15 -4.87
C GLU A 269 26.71 24.64 -4.21
N PHE A 270 26.29 25.87 -4.55
CA PHE A 270 25.01 26.21 -5.19
C PHE A 270 24.76 27.73 -5.11
N HIS A 271 25.11 28.44 -6.20
CA HIS A 271 24.30 29.55 -6.67
C HIS A 271 22.93 28.98 -7.07
N LEU A 272 22.03 28.81 -6.11
CA LEU A 272 20.61 28.71 -6.35
C LEU A 272 19.97 29.86 -5.59
N SER A 273 19.57 30.85 -6.38
CA SER A 273 18.76 32.00 -6.03
C SER A 273 17.64 31.63 -5.04
N LEU A 274 17.81 32.03 -3.79
CA LEU A 274 16.71 32.34 -2.88
C LEU A 274 16.51 33.86 -2.92
N ALA A 275 15.81 34.30 -3.96
CA ALA A 275 15.07 35.54 -3.96
C ALA A 275 13.59 35.16 -3.85
N ALA A 276 13.08 35.19 -2.62
CA ALA A 276 11.71 35.46 -2.20
C ALA A 276 11.62 35.34 -0.68
#